data_AF-A0A7W1M975-F1
#
_entry.id   AF-A0A7W1M975-F1
#
_cell.length_a   1.000
_cell.length_b   1.000
_cell.length_c   1.000
_cell.angle_alpha   90.00
_cell.angle_beta   90.00
_cell.angle_gamma   90.00
#
_symmetry.space_group_name_H-M   'P 1'
#
loop_
_entity.id
_entity.type
_entity.pdbx_description
1 polymer ?
#
loop_
_entity_poly.entity_id
_entity_poly.type
_entity_poly.pdbx_seq_one_letter_code
_entity_poly.pdbx_strand_id
1 'polypeptide(L)'
;MKKLLFFIPILAVLSACQPPMTREQELAIYRSRCFDYGFQMGSVDFARCMQEQEAREADLSMKARKIQAIEQQNWTEQEKVRIKQNEYEMKRNKQRGR
;
A
#
# COMPACT_ATOMS: atom_id res chain seq x y z
N MET A 1 16.45 20.04 -34.02
CA MET A 1 16.56 19.56 -32.63
C MET A 1 15.18 19.18 -32.08
N LYS A 2 14.64 18.00 -32.44
CA LYS A 2 13.29 17.53 -32.05
C LYS A 2 13.28 16.05 -31.62
N LYS A 3 14.42 15.51 -31.19
CA LYS A 3 14.57 14.08 -30.82
C LYS A 3 14.65 13.83 -29.30
N LEU A 4 14.61 14.87 -28.46
CA LEU A 4 14.73 14.74 -27.00
C LEU A 4 13.41 14.38 -26.28
N LEU A 5 12.26 14.46 -26.94
CA LEU A 5 10.95 14.23 -26.30
C LEU A 5 10.56 12.75 -26.13
N PHE A 6 11.32 11.81 -26.71
CA PHE A 6 11.03 10.37 -26.62
C PHE A 6 11.59 9.67 -25.37
N PHE A 7 12.40 10.35 -24.56
CA PHE A 7 13.02 9.74 -23.35
C PHE A 7 12.17 9.89 -22.07
N ILE A 8 11.13 10.72 -22.09
CA ILE A 8 10.26 10.99 -20.94
C ILE A 8 9.45 9.75 -20.49
N PRO A 9 8.83 8.93 -21.37
CA PRO A 9 8.04 7.78 -20.91
C PRO A 9 8.91 6.65 -20.31
N ILE A 10 10.20 6.57 -20.66
CA ILE A 10 11.10 5.52 -20.16
C ILE A 10 11.50 5.77 -18.71
N LEU A 11 11.66 7.04 -18.28
CA LEU A 11 11.93 7.37 -16.89
C LEU A 11 10.76 7.03 -15.94
N ALA A 12 9.52 7.14 -16.41
CA ALA A 12 8.34 6.84 -15.61
C ALA A 12 8.16 5.34 -15.33
N VAL A 13 8.66 4.47 -16.21
CA VAL A 13 8.60 3.01 -16.01
C VAL A 13 9.65 2.56 -14.97
N LEU A 14 10.77 3.27 -14.86
CA LEU A 14 11.83 2.95 -13.90
C LEU A 14 11.45 3.26 -12.44
N SER A 15 10.54 4.21 -12.19
CA SER A 15 10.08 4.52 -10.81
C SER A 15 9.08 3.50 -10.27
N ALA A 16 8.42 2.72 -11.13
CA ALA A 16 7.47 1.69 -10.71
C ALA A 16 8.13 0.42 -10.14
N CYS A 17 9.45 0.30 -10.25
CA CYS A 17 10.22 -0.88 -9.84
C CYS A 17 11.24 -0.55 -8.75
N GLN A 18 10.87 0.32 -7.79
CA GLN A 18 11.73 0.56 -6.63
C GLN A 18 11.80 -0.70 -5.77
N PRO A 19 12.99 -1.22 -5.47
CA PRO A 19 13.14 -2.36 -4.58
C PRO A 19 12.58 -2.00 -3.20
N PRO A 20 11.99 -2.96 -2.47
CA PRO A 20 11.61 -2.73 -1.08
C PRO A 20 12.85 -2.29 -0.27
N MET A 21 12.65 -1.39 0.70
CA MET A 21 13.74 -0.95 1.56
C MET A 21 14.42 -2.14 2.22
N THR A 22 15.73 -2.06 2.37
CA THR A 22 16.49 -3.07 3.10
C THR A 22 16.35 -2.83 4.60
N ARG A 23 16.45 -3.89 5.39
CA ARG A 23 16.40 -3.81 6.86
C ARG A 23 17.41 -2.82 7.45
N GLU A 24 18.59 -2.70 6.85
CA GLU A 24 19.61 -1.72 7.27
C GLU A 24 19.17 -0.28 7.02
N GLN A 25 18.48 -0.01 5.92
CA GLN A 25 17.92 1.31 5.64
C GLN A 25 16.79 1.66 6.61
N GLU A 26 15.92 0.71 6.93
CA GLU A 26 14.87 0.87 7.96
C GLU A 26 15.48 1.21 9.32
N LEU A 27 16.49 0.46 9.75
CA LEU A 27 17.19 0.73 11.02
C LEU A 27 17.88 2.09 11.02
N ALA A 28 18.45 2.53 9.88
CA ALA A 28 19.03 3.87 9.77
C ALA A 28 17.97 4.96 9.94
N ILE A 29 16.77 4.78 9.37
CA ILE A 29 15.65 5.70 9.52
C ILE A 29 15.18 5.75 10.98
N TYR A 30 15.04 4.60 11.65
CA TYR A 30 14.64 4.55 13.06
C TYR A 30 15.65 5.27 13.94
N ARG A 31 16.94 5.02 13.73
CA ARG A 31 18.01 5.71 14.45
C ARG A 31 17.93 7.22 14.24
N SER A 32 17.77 7.66 12.98
CA SER A 32 17.60 9.08 12.66
C SER A 32 16.44 9.69 13.43
N ARG A 33 15.25 9.05 13.43
CA ARG A 33 14.08 9.54 14.16
C ARG A 33 14.34 9.63 15.66
N CYS A 34 14.99 8.64 16.24
CA CYS A 34 15.33 8.67 17.66
C CYS A 34 16.33 9.78 18.00
N PHE A 35 17.27 10.09 17.09
CA PHE A 35 18.12 11.27 17.21
C PHE A 35 17.34 12.58 17.08
N ASP A 36 16.39 12.66 16.15
CA ASP A 36 15.55 13.83 15.97
C ASP A 36 14.67 14.12 17.20
N TYR A 37 14.31 13.08 17.95
CA TYR A 37 13.65 13.20 19.25
C TYR A 37 14.59 13.55 20.41
N GLY A 38 15.89 13.68 20.15
CA GLY A 38 16.90 14.09 21.12
C GLY A 38 17.46 12.94 21.97
N PHE A 39 17.17 11.67 21.63
CA PHE A 39 17.72 10.54 22.36
C PHE A 39 19.20 10.31 21.99
N GLN A 40 20.03 10.06 23.00
CA GLN A 40 21.46 9.79 22.79
C GLN A 40 21.70 8.30 22.48
N MET A 41 22.53 8.02 21.48
CA MET A 41 22.92 6.65 21.13
C MET A 41 23.52 5.94 22.35
N GLY A 42 23.09 4.71 22.60
CA GLY A 42 23.57 3.91 23.74
C GLY A 42 22.84 4.19 25.06
N SER A 43 21.93 5.16 25.12
CA SER A 43 21.04 5.34 26.27
C SER A 43 19.90 4.32 26.27
N VAL A 44 19.35 4.06 27.46
CA VAL A 44 18.15 3.19 27.63
C VAL A 44 16.96 3.78 26.88
N ASP A 45 16.81 5.10 26.88
CA ASP A 45 15.73 5.80 26.19
C ASP A 45 15.84 5.67 24.67
N PHE A 46 17.06 5.68 24.12
CA PHE A 46 17.28 5.43 22.70
C PHE A 46 16.91 4.00 22.30
N ALA A 47 17.29 3.01 23.11
CA ALA A 47 16.92 1.62 22.87
C ALA A 47 15.39 1.44 22.91
N ARG A 48 14.71 2.08 23.87
CA ARG A 48 13.25 2.10 23.94
C ARG A 48 12.62 2.76 22.72
N CYS A 49 13.12 3.92 22.30
CA CYS A 49 12.63 4.59 21.08
C CYS A 49 12.75 3.68 19.85
N MET A 50 13.90 3.02 19.67
CA MET A 50 14.11 2.07 18.57
C MET A 50 13.08 0.93 18.60
N GLN A 51 12.83 0.35 19.78
CA GLN A 51 11.86 -0.72 19.95
C GLN A 51 10.42 -0.25 19.66
N GLU A 52 10.06 0.97 20.06
CA GLU A 52 8.76 1.56 19.76
C GLU A 52 8.57 1.83 18.26
N GLN A 53 9.62 2.24 17.54
CA GLN A 53 9.57 2.40 16.08
C GLN A 53 9.30 1.05 15.38
N GLU A 54 10.02 0.00 15.77
CA GLU A 54 9.85 -1.35 15.19
C GLU A 54 8.43 -1.89 15.48
N ALA A 55 7.95 -1.74 16.71
CA ALA A 55 6.59 -2.16 17.08
C ALA A 55 5.51 -1.39 16.31
N ARG A 56 5.70 -0.07 16.12
CA ARG A 56 4.77 0.77 15.35
C ARG A 56 4.71 0.32 13.89
N GLU A 57 5.85 0.04 13.28
CA GLU A 57 5.90 -0.39 11.88
C GLU A 57 5.23 -1.75 11.69
N ALA A 58 5.47 -2.69 12.61
CA ALA A 58 4.78 -3.97 12.62
C ALA A 58 3.25 -3.79 12.69
N ASP A 59 2.75 -2.92 13.58
CA ASP A 59 1.30 -2.63 13.69
C ASP A 59 0.74 -1.98 12.42
N LEU A 60 1.45 -1.01 11.83
CA LEU A 60 1.03 -0.37 10.58
C LEU A 60 0.98 -1.37 9.42
N SER A 61 1.97 -2.26 9.31
CA SER A 61 2.00 -3.31 8.28
C SER A 61 0.80 -4.26 8.41
N MET A 62 0.43 -4.63 9.64
CA MET A 62 -0.71 -5.49 9.91
C MET A 62 -2.04 -4.79 9.60
N LYS A 63 -2.16 -3.50 9.94
CA LYS A 63 -3.34 -2.70 9.60
C LYS A 63 -3.50 -2.53 8.10
N ALA A 64 -2.41 -2.27 7.37
CA ALA A 64 -2.43 -2.17 5.91
C ALA A 64 -2.93 -3.47 5.26
N ARG A 65 -2.46 -4.64 5.73
CA ARG A 65 -2.96 -5.95 5.27
C ARG A 65 -4.44 -6.14 5.53
N LYS A 66 -4.93 -5.73 6.70
CA LYS A 66 -6.37 -5.81 7.05
C LYS A 66 -7.21 -4.94 6.13
N ILE A 67 -6.78 -3.70 5.86
CA ILE A 67 -7.49 -2.78 4.97
C ILE A 67 -7.56 -3.37 3.56
N GLN A 68 -6.44 -3.87 3.02
CA GLN A 68 -6.42 -4.50 1.70
C GLN A 68 -7.37 -5.70 1.61
N ALA A 69 -7.43 -6.54 2.65
CA ALA A 69 -8.36 -7.67 2.68
C ALA A 69 -9.83 -7.22 2.68
N ILE A 70 -10.17 -6.17 3.45
CA ILE A 70 -11.52 -5.60 3.49
C ILE A 70 -11.89 -4.98 2.14
N GLU A 71 -10.99 -4.20 1.53
CA GLU A 71 -11.20 -3.59 0.21
C GLU A 71 -11.46 -4.65 -0.86
N GLN A 72 -10.68 -5.74 -0.84
CA GLN A 72 -10.85 -6.85 -1.78
C GLN A 72 -12.20 -7.57 -1.60
N GLN A 73 -12.63 -7.76 -0.35
CA GLN A 73 -13.94 -8.32 -0.04
C GLN A 73 -15.06 -7.41 -0.54
N ASN A 74 -14.99 -6.11 -0.24
CA ASN A 74 -15.99 -5.13 -0.65
C ASN A 74 -16.11 -5.06 -2.18
N TRP A 75 -14.98 -5.06 -2.90
CA TRP A 75 -14.98 -5.13 -4.36
C TRP A 75 -15.66 -6.40 -4.88
N THR A 76 -15.36 -7.55 -4.28
CA THR A 76 -15.96 -8.84 -4.67
C THR A 76 -17.47 -8.88 -4.41
N GLU A 77 -17.92 -8.28 -3.31
CA GLU A 77 -19.35 -8.17 -2.99
C GLU A 77 -20.08 -7.24 -3.97
N GLN A 78 -19.51 -6.08 -4.27
CA GLN A 78 -20.07 -5.17 -5.26
C GLN A 78 -20.22 -5.83 -6.63
N GLU A 79 -19.22 -6.59 -7.07
CA GLU A 79 -19.27 -7.30 -8.33
C GLU A 79 -20.35 -8.39 -8.35
N LYS A 80 -20.54 -9.13 -7.25
CA LYS A 80 -21.64 -10.11 -7.11
C LYS A 80 -23.01 -9.44 -7.20
N VAL A 81 -23.18 -8.27 -6.59
CA VAL A 81 -24.44 -7.51 -6.67
C VAL A 81 -24.71 -7.06 -8.11
N ARG A 82 -23.69 -6.55 -8.80
CA ARG A 82 -23.77 -6.14 -10.20
C ARG A 82 -24.17 -7.29 -11.12
N ILE A 83 -23.55 -8.46 -10.97
CA ILE A 83 -23.88 -9.67 -11.75
C ILE A 83 -25.34 -10.09 -11.51
N LYS A 84 -25.78 -10.12 -10.24
CA LYS A 84 -27.18 -10.45 -9.92
C LYS A 84 -28.17 -9.49 -10.57
N GLN A 85 -27.91 -8.18 -10.52
CA GLN A 85 -28.78 -7.20 -11.18
C GLN A 85 -28.91 -7.46 -12.69
N ASN A 86 -27.78 -7.68 -13.37
CA ASN A 86 -27.76 -8.01 -14.79
C ASN A 86 -28.55 -9.31 -15.10
N GLU A 87 -28.43 -10.34 -14.26
CA GLU A 87 -29.21 -11.57 -14.40
C GLU A 87 -30.72 -11.32 -14.27
N TYR A 88 -31.15 -10.51 -13.30
CA TYR A 88 -32.56 -10.14 -13.13
C TYR A 88 -33.08 -9.36 -14.34
N GLU A 89 -32.30 -8.42 -14.87
CA GLU A 89 -32.66 -7.65 -16.05
C GLU A 89 -32.78 -8.53 -17.30
N MET A 90 -31.84 -9.46 -17.52
CA MET A 90 -31.92 -10.42 -18.62
C MET A 90 -33.16 -11.32 -18.51
N LYS A 91 -33.48 -11.82 -17.31
CA LYS A 91 -34.70 -12.62 -17.07
C LYS A 91 -35.97 -11.82 -17.36
N ARG A 92 -36.03 -10.56 -16.92
CA ARG A 92 -37.16 -9.65 -17.16
C ARG A 92 -37.36 -9.34 -18.65
N ASN A 93 -36.27 -9.07 -19.38
CA ASN A 93 -36.34 -8.81 -20.82
C ASN A 93 -36.80 -10.05 -21.60
N LYS A 94 -36.36 -11.25 -21.20
CA LYS A 94 -36.80 -12.52 -21.81
C LYS A 94 -38.30 -12.79 -21.60
N GLN A 95 -38.87 -12.36 -20.48
CA GLN A 95 -40.31 -12.48 -20.22
C GLN A 95 -41.15 -11.44 -20.97
N ARG A 96 -40.60 -10.25 -21.26
CA ARG A 96 -41.29 -9.20 -22.04
C ARG A 96 -41.24 -9.40 -23.55
N GLY A 97 -40.29 -10.19 -24.05
CA GLY A 97 -40.14 -10.53 -25.48
C GLY A 97 -40.88 -11.79 -25.92
N ARG A 98 -41.74 -12.37 -25.06
CA ARG A 98 -42.72 -13.41 -25.38
C ARG A 98 -44.11 -12.83 -25.19
#